data_AF-A0A8S3GX43-F1
#
_entry.id   AF-A0A8S3GX43-F1
#
_cell.length_a   1.000
_cell.length_b   1.000
_cell.length_c   1.000
_cell.angle_alpha   90.00
_cell.angle_beta   90.00
_cell.angle_gamma   90.00
#
_symmetry.space_group_name_H-M   'P 1'
#
loop_
_entity.id
_entity.type
_entity.pdbx_description
1 polymer ?
#
loop_
_entity_poly.entity_id
_entity_poly.type
_entity_poly.pdbx_seq_one_letter_code
_entity_poly.pdbx_strand_id
1 'polypeptide(L)' 'ALATHGILNVIQVMLSLDDVTTKQAALDVFTSIVECNPSTVREYMLQETQSTQDDDELLLTLVISEIQSDPDP' A
#
# COMPACT_ATOMS: atom_id res chain seq x y z
N ALA A 1 -11.91 11.35 4.13
CA ALA A 1 -10.79 11.03 5.03
C ALA A 1 -10.84 9.59 5.52
N LEU A 2 -11.84 9.17 6.33
CA LEU A 2 -11.85 7.83 6.95
C LEU A 2 -11.97 6.66 5.94
N ALA A 3 -12.78 6.80 4.89
CA ALA A 3 -12.92 5.76 3.87
C ALA A 3 -11.61 5.47 3.13
N THR A 4 -10.80 6.51 2.86
CA THR A 4 -9.52 6.38 2.17
C THR A 4 -8.45 5.73 3.05
N HIS A 5 -8.41 6.05 4.34
CA HIS A 5 -7.48 5.37 5.27
C HIS A 5 -7.90 3.91 5.50
N GLY A 6 -9.20 3.63 5.54
CA GLY A 6 -9.72 2.27 5.66
C GLY A 6 -9.34 1.38 4.47
N ILE A 7 -9.48 1.88 3.24
CA ILE A 7 -9.10 1.11 2.05
C ILE A 7 -7.58 0.92 1.94
N LEU A 8 -6.77 1.91 2.33
CA LEU A 8 -5.31 1.78 2.34
C LEU A 8 -4.85 0.71 3.33
N ASN A 9 -5.46 0.64 4.51
CA ASN A 9 -5.18 -0.42 5.48
C ASN A 9 -5.57 -1.82 4.94
N VAL A 10 -6.70 -1.94 4.22
CA VAL A 10 -7.08 -3.21 3.59
C VAL A 10 -6.09 -3.62 2.51
N ILE A 11 -5.64 -2.66 1.69
CA ILE A 11 -4.61 -2.87 0.66
C ILE A 11 -3.31 -3.35 1.31
N GLN A 12 -2.89 -2.72 2.41
CA GLN A 12 -1.69 -3.11 3.17
C GLN A 12 -1.75 -4.58 3.59
N VAL A 13 -2.86 -4.98 4.21
CA VAL A 13 -3.08 -6.39 4.60
C VAL A 13 -3.06 -7.32 3.39
N MET A 14 -3.65 -6.91 2.26
CA MET A 14 -3.67 -7.71 1.03
C MET A 14 -2.27 -7.88 0.43
N LEU A 15 -1.43 -6.84 0.49
CA LEU A 15 -0.04 -6.89 0.06
C LEU A 15 0.83 -7.77 0.97
N SER A 16 0.44 -7.96 2.23
CA SER A 16 1.09 -8.88 3.17
C SER A 16 0.70 -10.36 2.98
N LEU A 17 -0.27 -10.69 2.12
CA LEU A 17 -0.68 -12.08 1.86
C LEU A 17 0.26 -12.76 0.86
N ASP A 18 0.53 -14.06 1.01
CA ASP A 18 1.37 -14.83 0.07
C ASP A 18 0.73 -15.12 -1.31
N ASP A 19 -0.35 -14.43 -1.67
CA ASP A 19 -1.07 -14.65 -2.94
C ASP A 19 -0.76 -13.55 -3.97
N VAL A 20 0.03 -13.90 -4.98
CA VAL A 20 0.50 -12.96 -6.03
C VAL A 20 -0.66 -12.26 -6.73
N THR A 21 -1.75 -12.97 -7.04
CA THR A 21 -2.92 -12.38 -7.72
C THR A 21 -3.60 -11.33 -6.86
N THR A 22 -3.73 -11.60 -5.56
CA THR A 22 -4.29 -10.66 -4.59
C THR A 22 -3.40 -9.43 -4.43
N LYS A 23 -2.08 -9.62 -4.35
CA LYS A 23 -1.13 -8.50 -4.25
C LYS A 23 -1.16 -7.60 -5.49
N GLN A 24 -1.16 -8.20 -6.69
CA GLN A 24 -1.26 -7.45 -7.94
C GLN A 24 -2.58 -6.66 -8.05
N ALA A 25 -3.71 -7.28 -7.69
CA ALA A 25 -4.99 -6.59 -7.64
C ALA A 25 -5.00 -5.45 -6.61
N ALA A 26 -4.37 -5.65 -5.45
CA ALA A 26 -4.24 -4.62 -4.43
C ALA A 26 -3.37 -3.44 -4.92
N LEU A 27 -2.29 -3.71 -5.66
CA LEU A 27 -1.41 -2.71 -6.24
C LEU A 27 -2.10 -1.89 -7.34
N ASP A 28 -2.94 -2.52 -8.16
CA ASP A 28 -3.74 -1.83 -9.19
C ASP A 28 -4.74 -0.85 -8.57
N VAL A 29 -5.45 -1.29 -7.53
CA VAL A 29 -6.36 -0.43 -6.76
C VAL A 29 -5.61 0.67 -6.02
N PHE A 30 -4.45 0.35 -5.42
CA PHE A 30 -3.58 1.34 -4.78
C PHE A 30 -3.16 2.43 -5.77
N THR A 31 -2.73 2.04 -6.97
CA THR A 31 -2.34 2.96 -8.04
C THR A 31 -3.51 3.86 -8.43
N SER A 32 -4.71 3.31 -8.62
CA SER A 32 -5.93 4.08 -8.89
C SER A 32 -6.22 5.14 -7.81
N ILE A 33 -5.97 4.82 -6.53
CA ILE A 33 -6.16 5.75 -5.41
C ILE A 33 -5.09 6.85 -5.44
N VAL A 34 -3.82 6.48 -5.67
CA VAL A 34 -2.69 7.43 -5.77
C VAL A 34 -2.89 8.40 -6.92
N GLU A 35 -3.35 7.93 -8.08
CA GLU A 35 -3.64 8.76 -9.25
C GLU A 35 -4.78 9.75 -8.99
N CYS A 36 -5.80 9.32 -8.22
CA CYS A 36 -6.93 10.17 -7.90
C CYS A 36 -6.57 11.22 -6.83
N ASN A 37 -5.88 10.82 -5.75
CA ASN A 37 -5.60 11.68 -4.60
C ASN A 37 -4.25 11.32 -3.92
N PRO A 38 -3.11 11.77 -4.49
CA PRO A 38 -1.79 11.42 -3.97
C PRO A 38 -1.52 12.01 -2.58
N SER A 39 -2.11 13.16 -2.25
CA SER A 39 -1.95 13.81 -0.95
C SER A 39 -2.47 12.96 0.20
N THR A 40 -3.62 12.30 0.04
CA THR A 40 -4.21 11.47 1.10
C THR A 40 -3.39 10.20 1.35
N VAL A 41 -2.84 9.60 0.29
CA VAL A 41 -1.95 8.45 0.43
C VAL A 41 -0.66 8.86 1.16
N ARG A 42 -0.10 10.02 0.81
CA ARG A 42 1.08 10.57 1.49
C ARG A 42 0.84 10.86 2.97
N GLU A 43 -0.31 11.45 3.31
CA GLU A 43 -0.68 11.69 4.71
C GLU A 43 -0.82 10.38 5.49
N TYR A 44 -1.46 9.37 4.90
CA TYR A 44 -1.58 8.04 5.50
C TYR A 44 -0.21 7.44 5.79
N MET A 45 0.69 7.40 4.79
CA MET A 45 2.04 6.84 4.95
C MET A 45 2.84 7.59 6.02
N LEU A 46 2.75 8.92 6.07
CA LEU A 46 3.44 9.71 7.09
C LEU A 46 2.89 9.44 8.49
N GLN A 47 1.58 9.21 8.62
CA GLN A 47 0.97 8.86 9.89
C GLN A 47 1.36 7.44 10.35
N GLU A 48 1.46 6.52 9.40
CA GLU A 48 1.87 5.14 9.62
C GLU A 48 3.31 5.06 10.13
N THR A 49 4.27 5.77 9.52
CA THR A 49 5.68 5.78 9.98
C THR A 49 5.87 6.33 11.39
N GLN A 50 4.91 7.13 11.89
CA GLN A 50 4.93 7.65 13.26
C GLN A 50 4.25 6.71 14.25
N SER A 51 3.39 5.80 13.78
CA SER A 51 2.55 4.95 14.62
C SER A 51 3.03 3.49 14.66
N THR A 52 3.68 3.04 13.60
CA THR A 52 4.19 1.67 13.43
C THR A 52 5.67 1.62 13.78
N GLN A 53 6.07 0.62 14.58
CA GLN A 53 7.47 0.38 14.96
C GLN A 53 8.19 -0.61 14.03
N ASP A 54 7.45 -1.36 13.22
CA ASP A 54 7.96 -2.37 12.31
C ASP A 54 7.96 -1.84 10.88
N ASP A 55 9.15 -1.58 10.34
CA ASP A 55 9.31 -1.02 8.99
C ASP A 55 8.85 -1.98 7.88
N ASP A 56 8.84 -3.29 8.14
CA ASP A 56 8.40 -4.31 7.18
C ASP A 56 6.86 -4.37 7.06
N GLU A 57 6.13 -3.94 8.09
CA GLU A 57 4.67 -3.79 8.04
C GLU A 57 4.22 -2.53 7.30
N LEU A 58 5.11 -1.56 7.01
CA LEU A 58 4.72 -0.29 6.40
C LEU A 58 4.17 -0.49 4.98
N LEU A 59 3.08 0.19 4.65
CA LEU A 59 2.49 0.14 3.31
C LEU A 59 3.49 0.55 2.22
N LEU A 60 4.37 1.51 2.53
CA LEU A 60 5.42 1.95 1.61
C LEU A 60 6.41 0.81 1.31
N THR A 61 6.85 0.11 2.34
CA THR A 61 7.80 -1.01 2.22
C THR A 61 7.19 -2.15 1.42
N LEU A 62 5.93 -2.49 1.70
CA LEU A 62 5.19 -3.51 0.97
C LEU A 62 5.04 -3.17 -0.52
N VAL A 63 4.65 -1.94 -0.85
CA VAL A 63 4.52 -1.50 -2.24
C VAL A 63 5.88 -1.53 -2.97
N ILE A 64 6.96 -1.08 -2.34
CA ILE A 64 8.31 -1.13 -2.93
C ILE A 64 8.78 -2.58 -3.14
N SER A 65 8.44 -3.49 -2.23
CA SER A 65 8.75 -4.91 -2.35
C SER A 65 8.06 -5.52 -3.57
N GLU A 66 6.77 -5.23 -3.76
CA GLU A 66 6.01 -5.72 -4.91
C GLU A 66 6.52 -5.13 -6.24
N ILE A 67 6.89 -3.85 -6.30
CA ILE A 67 7.49 -3.26 -7.50
C ILE A 67 8.81 -3.94 -7.88
N GLN A 68 9.60 -4.39 -6.91
CA GLN A 68 10.84 -5.14 -7.18
C GLN A 68 10.58 -6.60 -7.55
N SER A 69 9.46 -7.16 -7.11
CA SER A 69 9.06 -8.54 -7.39
C SER A 69 8.36 -8.65 -8.75
N ASP A 70 7.73 -7.57 -9.22
CA ASP A 70 7.09 -7.52 -10.51
C ASP A 70 8.14 -7.61 -11.64
N PRO A 71 8.02 -8.59 -12.55
CA PRO A 71 9.00 -8.83 -13.60
C PRO A 71 8.85 -7.90 -14.82
N ASP A 72 7.97 -6.90 -14.81
CA ASP A 72 7.85 -5.97 -15.93
C ASP A 72 9.04 -4.97 -15.96
N PRO A 73 9.81 -4.92 -17.07
CA PRO A 73 11.10 -4.24 -17.21
C PRO A 73 11.04 -2.72 -17.45
#